data_AF-A0A942C5Q5-F1
#
_entry.id   AF-A0A942C5Q5-F1
#
_cell.length_a   1.000
_cell.length_b   1.000
_cell.length_c   1.000
_cell.angle_alpha   90.00
_cell.angle_beta   90.00
_cell.angle_gamma   90.00
#
_symmetry.space_group_name_H-M   'P 1'
#
loop_
_entity.id
_entity.type
_entity.pdbx_description
1 polymer ?
#
loop_
_entity_poly.entity_id
_entity_poly.type
_entity_poly.pdbx_seq_one_letter_code
_entity_poly.pdbx_strand_id
1 'polypeptide(L)'
;MKGQSQQLKQPYSWLNYLELPVLTAIFIIVAINLPYKSFGLITTITVVLLGVIRAYIKWRYQVTVPWLILLFTFLSIEIDAFGNLLNLYQTMKEPVPYDVFAHFTIPMLSAPVIIWLFATGIEKFEYSLPLGVIAFFSVTINFFLSGFYEVVELWDELFFHGKRIWTLHDTSNDLQWGLLGSIVGAIATYLILRQRRENSIH
;
A
#
# COMPACT_ATOMS: atom_id res chain seq x y z
N MET A 1 1.39 -7.29 -41.35
CA MET A 1 1.03 -8.63 -40.82
C MET A 1 0.60 -8.45 -39.37
N LYS A 2 -0.72 -8.44 -39.10
CA LYS A 2 -1.25 -8.44 -37.73
C LYS A 2 -1.07 -9.86 -37.20
N GLY A 3 -0.10 -10.06 -36.31
CA GLY A 3 0.02 -11.30 -35.58
C GLY A 3 -1.29 -11.53 -34.84
N GLN A 4 -1.99 -12.63 -35.18
CA GLN A 4 -3.10 -13.12 -34.39
C GLN A 4 -2.55 -13.36 -33.00
N SER A 5 -2.80 -12.41 -32.08
CA SER A 5 -2.60 -12.67 -30.68
C SER A 5 -3.52 -13.84 -30.36
N GLN A 6 -2.91 -14.97 -30.01
CA GLN A 6 -3.62 -16.08 -29.42
C GLN A 6 -4.30 -15.51 -28.16
N GLN A 7 -5.56 -15.13 -28.30
CA GLN A 7 -6.48 -15.10 -27.18
C GLN A 7 -6.55 -16.53 -26.68
N LEU A 8 -5.59 -16.91 -25.82
CA LEU A 8 -5.78 -17.98 -24.87
C LEU A 8 -7.08 -17.64 -24.16
N LYS A 9 -8.18 -18.28 -24.58
CA LYS A 9 -9.44 -18.28 -23.86
C LYS A 9 -9.10 -18.81 -22.48
N GLN A 10 -8.87 -17.91 -21.54
CA GLN A 10 -8.62 -18.22 -20.15
C GLN A 10 -9.86 -18.99 -19.68
N PRO A 11 -9.77 -20.31 -19.40
CA PRO A 11 -10.93 -21.16 -19.18
C PRO A 11 -11.74 -20.82 -17.91
N TYR A 12 -11.31 -19.80 -17.17
CA TYR A 12 -11.90 -19.35 -15.92
C TYR A 12 -12.02 -17.83 -15.85
N SER A 13 -12.63 -17.19 -16.85
CA SER A 13 -12.86 -15.73 -16.86
C SER A 13 -13.59 -15.24 -15.60
N TRP A 14 -14.42 -16.08 -14.98
CA TRP A 14 -15.15 -15.76 -13.76
C TRP A 14 -14.27 -15.69 -12.51
N LEU A 15 -13.15 -16.44 -12.46
CA LEU A 15 -12.21 -16.37 -11.33
C LEU A 15 -11.59 -14.98 -11.20
N ASN A 16 -11.51 -14.21 -12.29
CA ASN A 16 -11.03 -12.83 -12.25
C ASN A 16 -11.95 -11.90 -11.42
N TYR A 17 -13.26 -12.21 -11.32
CA TYR A 17 -14.17 -11.44 -10.47
C TYR A 17 -14.02 -11.76 -8.98
N LEU A 18 -13.46 -12.93 -8.66
CA LEU A 18 -13.20 -13.35 -7.27
C LEU A 18 -11.85 -12.90 -6.76
N GLU A 19 -10.92 -12.53 -7.64
CA GLU A 19 -9.57 -12.14 -7.26
C GLU A 19 -9.56 -11.03 -6.21
N LEU A 20 -10.26 -9.92 -6.47
CA LEU A 20 -10.30 -8.79 -5.55
C LEU A 20 -10.99 -9.14 -4.22
N PRO A 21 -12.20 -9.75 -4.19
CA PRO A 21 -12.80 -10.23 -2.93
C PRO A 21 -11.90 -11.16 -2.13
N VAL A 22 -11.21 -12.09 -2.79
CA VAL A 22 -10.31 -13.04 -2.11
C VAL A 22 -9.08 -12.33 -1.55
N LEU A 23 -8.46 -11.43 -2.32
CA LEU A 23 -7.33 -10.64 -1.83
C LEU A 23 -7.73 -9.73 -0.66
N THR A 24 -8.90 -9.11 -0.71
CA THR A 24 -9.44 -8.33 0.41
C THR A 24 -9.69 -9.19 1.63
N ALA A 25 -10.26 -10.38 1.47
CA ALA A 25 -10.47 -11.31 2.59
C ALA A 25 -9.14 -11.77 3.21
N ILE A 26 -8.15 -12.12 2.38
CA ILE A 26 -6.80 -12.45 2.84
C ILE A 26 -6.19 -11.28 3.60
N PHE A 27 -6.30 -10.06 3.07
CA PHE A 27 -5.80 -8.86 3.74
C PHE A 27 -6.45 -8.68 5.12
N ILE A 28 -7.77 -8.76 5.23
CA ILE A 28 -8.48 -8.63 6.52
C ILE A 28 -7.97 -9.69 7.50
N ILE A 29 -7.93 -10.95 7.09
CA ILE A 29 -7.50 -12.08 7.93
C ILE A 29 -6.06 -11.88 8.40
N VAL A 30 -5.18 -11.44 7.50
CA VAL A 30 -3.77 -11.20 7.82
C VAL A 30 -3.62 -9.99 8.72
N ALA A 31 -4.36 -8.90 8.51
CA ALA A 31 -4.23 -7.66 9.27
C ALA A 31 -4.78 -7.77 10.71
N ILE A 32 -5.79 -8.62 10.91
CA ILE A 32 -6.28 -8.99 12.24
C ILE A 32 -5.16 -9.69 13.01
N ASN A 33 -4.94 -9.31 14.27
CA ASN A 33 -3.90 -9.84 15.15
C ASN A 33 -2.43 -9.71 14.70
N LEU A 34 -2.12 -9.17 13.51
CA LEU A 34 -0.73 -9.01 13.05
C LEU A 34 0.11 -8.08 13.93
N PRO A 35 -0.41 -6.92 14.40
CA PRO A 35 0.39 -5.98 15.19
C PRO A 35 0.87 -6.57 16.53
N TYR A 36 0.22 -7.61 17.04
CA TYR A 36 0.60 -8.29 18.28
C TYR A 36 1.65 -9.39 18.08
N LYS A 37 2.09 -9.64 16.84
CA LYS A 37 3.12 -10.64 16.54
C LYS A 37 4.51 -10.04 16.76
N SER A 38 5.48 -10.91 17.03
CA SER A 38 6.87 -10.47 17.17
C SER A 38 7.38 -9.84 15.87
N PHE A 39 8.21 -8.81 15.99
CA PHE A 39 8.87 -8.15 14.86
C PHE A 39 9.42 -9.14 13.81
N GLY A 40 10.22 -10.13 14.23
CA GLY A 40 10.81 -11.10 13.31
C GLY A 40 9.79 -11.94 12.53
N LEU A 41 8.62 -12.22 13.11
CA LEU A 41 7.53 -12.91 12.42
C LEU A 41 6.89 -12.00 11.37
N ILE A 42 6.62 -10.74 11.71
CA ILE A 42 6.07 -9.74 10.78
C ILE A 42 7.03 -9.54 9.61
N THR A 43 8.32 -9.28 9.86
CA THR A 43 9.34 -9.11 8.82
C THR A 43 9.43 -10.32 7.91
N THR A 44 9.43 -11.54 8.48
CA THR A 44 9.49 -12.78 7.69
C THR A 44 8.26 -12.95 6.80
N ILE A 45 7.06 -12.75 7.35
CA ILE A 45 5.81 -12.83 6.59
C ILE A 45 5.79 -11.78 5.48
N THR A 46 6.21 -10.54 5.78
CA THR A 46 6.30 -9.46 4.79
C THR A 46 7.22 -9.84 3.62
N VAL A 47 8.43 -10.33 3.89
CA VAL A 47 9.36 -10.74 2.82
C VAL A 47 8.78 -11.87 1.97
N VAL A 48 8.16 -12.87 2.60
CA VAL A 48 7.52 -13.98 1.89
C VAL A 48 6.36 -13.48 1.02
N LEU A 49 5.47 -12.66 1.58
CA LEU A 49 4.32 -12.11 0.86
C LEU A 49 4.75 -11.21 -0.31
N LEU A 50 5.76 -10.35 -0.13
CA LEU A 50 6.30 -9.54 -1.22
C LEU A 50 6.88 -10.40 -2.34
N GLY A 51 7.56 -11.50 -1.99
CA GLY A 51 8.05 -12.49 -2.96
C GLY A 51 6.91 -13.14 -3.75
N VAL A 52 5.86 -13.60 -3.05
CA VAL A 52 4.67 -14.21 -3.65
C VAL A 52 3.93 -13.22 -4.54
N ILE A 53 3.68 -12.00 -4.06
CA ILE A 53 2.99 -10.94 -4.82
C ILE A 53 3.79 -10.57 -6.08
N ARG A 54 5.11 -10.42 -5.97
CA ARG A 54 5.98 -10.14 -7.13
C ARG A 54 5.89 -11.25 -8.16
N ALA A 55 5.99 -12.51 -7.73
CA ALA A 55 5.89 -13.67 -8.62
C ALA A 55 4.50 -13.75 -9.27
N TYR A 56 3.45 -13.52 -8.50
CA TYR A 56 2.07 -13.49 -8.96
C TYR A 56 1.84 -12.41 -10.02
N ILE A 57 2.25 -11.16 -9.75
CA ILE A 57 2.09 -10.05 -10.71
C ILE A 57 2.85 -10.34 -12.00
N LYS A 58 4.06 -10.90 -11.89
CA LYS A 58 4.85 -11.27 -13.06
C LYS A 58 4.17 -12.35 -13.89
N TRP A 59 3.68 -13.40 -13.23
CA TRP A 59 3.01 -14.51 -13.91
C TRP A 59 1.66 -14.09 -14.53
N ARG A 60 0.82 -13.39 -13.75
CA ARG A 60 -0.57 -13.07 -14.11
C ARG A 60 -0.69 -11.90 -15.09
N TYR A 61 0.13 -10.86 -14.92
CA TYR A 61 0.02 -9.62 -15.69
C TYR A 61 1.21 -9.37 -16.62
N GLN A 62 2.25 -10.22 -16.55
CA GLN A 62 3.49 -10.07 -17.31
C GLN A 62 4.24 -8.77 -17.00
N VAL A 63 3.98 -8.19 -15.83
CA VAL A 63 4.60 -6.96 -15.33
C VAL A 63 5.71 -7.33 -14.34
N THR A 64 6.89 -6.75 -14.50
CA THR A 64 7.97 -6.92 -13.52
C THR A 64 7.89 -5.79 -12.50
N VAL A 65 7.59 -6.11 -11.24
CA VAL A 65 7.60 -5.11 -10.16
C VAL A 65 9.05 -4.67 -9.89
N PRO A 66 9.36 -3.35 -9.96
CA PRO A 66 10.67 -2.84 -9.63
C PRO A 66 11.02 -3.10 -8.16
N TRP A 67 12.28 -3.44 -7.89
CA TRP A 67 12.74 -3.68 -6.51
C TRP A 67 12.53 -2.49 -5.58
N LEU A 68 12.65 -1.27 -6.10
CA LEU A 68 12.42 -0.04 -5.33
C LEU A 68 10.97 0.05 -4.81
N ILE A 69 9.99 -0.42 -5.60
CA ILE A 69 8.59 -0.45 -5.20
C ILE A 69 8.38 -1.43 -4.05
N LEU A 70 8.99 -2.61 -4.13
CA LEU A 70 8.95 -3.60 -3.05
C LEU A 70 9.65 -3.11 -1.79
N LEU A 71 10.76 -2.38 -1.93
CA LEU A 71 11.45 -1.77 -0.81
C LEU A 71 10.58 -0.74 -0.10
N PHE A 72 9.86 0.12 -0.84
CA PHE A 72 8.93 1.07 -0.21
C PHE A 72 7.80 0.35 0.53
N THR A 73 7.19 -0.69 -0.07
CA THR A 73 6.18 -1.49 0.63
C THR A 73 6.73 -2.16 1.89
N PHE A 74 7.95 -2.72 1.81
CA PHE A 74 8.63 -3.31 2.95
C PHE A 74 8.83 -2.29 4.07
N LEU A 75 9.43 -1.14 3.77
CA LEU A 75 9.67 -0.07 4.75
C LEU A 75 8.38 0.46 5.37
N SER A 76 7.29 0.59 4.59
CA SER A 76 5.97 0.97 5.11
C SER A 76 5.48 0.02 6.21
N ILE A 77 5.71 -1.29 6.09
CA ILE A 77 5.29 -2.27 7.09
C ILE A 77 6.26 -2.29 8.27
N GLU A 78 7.57 -2.21 8.00
CA GLU A 78 8.59 -2.26 9.05
C GLU A 78 8.55 -1.04 9.97
N ILE A 79 8.08 0.13 9.53
CA ILE A 79 7.89 1.29 10.40
C ILE A 79 6.96 0.92 11.57
N ASP A 80 5.79 0.38 11.29
CA ASP A 80 4.84 -0.01 12.34
C ASP A 80 5.42 -1.12 13.24
N ALA A 81 5.97 -2.17 12.63
CA ALA A 81 6.56 -3.30 13.37
C ALA A 81 7.72 -2.86 14.28
N PHE A 82 8.54 -1.92 13.82
CA PHE A 82 9.66 -1.36 14.58
C PHE A 82 9.19 -0.48 15.73
N GLY A 83 8.13 0.30 15.52
CA GLY A 83 7.43 1.04 16.57
C GLY A 83 7.01 0.15 17.73
N ASN A 84 6.40 -1.00 17.41
CA ASN A 84 5.99 -2.00 18.39
C ASN A 84 7.19 -2.66 19.09
N LEU A 85 8.24 -3.05 18.35
CA LEU A 85 9.45 -3.65 18.91
C LEU A 85 10.09 -2.79 20.00
N LEU A 86 10.15 -1.48 19.77
CA LEU A 86 10.80 -0.52 20.65
C LEU A 86 9.84 0.17 21.63
N ASN A 87 8.54 -0.20 21.63
CA ASN A 87 7.49 0.45 22.42
C ASN A 87 7.42 1.98 22.18
N LEU A 88 7.65 2.42 20.93
CA LEU A 88 7.70 3.84 20.58
C LEU A 88 6.32 4.50 20.67
N TYR A 89 5.25 3.74 20.39
CA TYR A 89 3.87 4.17 20.59
C TYR A 89 3.58 4.64 22.02
N GLN A 90 4.24 4.05 23.03
CA GLN A 90 4.06 4.42 24.44
C GLN A 90 5.10 5.44 24.93
N THR A 91 6.31 5.41 24.36
CA THR A 91 7.47 6.15 24.89
C THR A 91 7.75 7.46 24.17
N MET A 92 7.51 7.55 22.86
CA MET A 92 7.78 8.75 22.06
C MET A 92 6.50 9.55 21.89
N LYS A 93 6.30 10.54 22.79
CA LYS A 93 5.11 11.41 22.82
C LYS A 93 5.35 12.82 22.28
N GLU A 94 6.58 13.31 22.34
CA GLU A 94 6.94 14.70 22.02
C GLU A 94 8.26 14.75 21.23
N PRO A 95 8.47 15.76 20.36
CA PRO A 95 7.51 16.78 19.92
C PRO A 95 6.49 16.25 18.90
N VAL A 96 6.72 15.05 18.38
CA VAL A 96 5.82 14.35 17.46
C VAL A 96 5.61 12.95 18.02
N PRO A 97 4.39 12.58 18.41
CA PRO A 97 4.08 11.22 18.82
C PRO A 97 4.49 10.22 17.74
N TYR A 98 5.00 9.05 18.12
CA TYR A 98 5.40 8.04 17.14
C TYR A 98 4.24 7.61 16.25
N ASP A 99 3.05 7.54 16.83
CA ASP A 99 1.81 7.23 16.13
C ASP A 99 1.52 8.20 14.97
N VAL A 100 1.60 9.50 15.23
CA VAL A 100 1.52 10.55 14.21
C VAL A 100 2.59 10.39 13.14
N PHE A 101 3.82 10.07 13.55
CA PHE A 101 4.92 9.83 12.63
C PHE A 101 4.67 8.61 11.72
N ALA A 102 4.18 7.50 12.27
CA ALA A 102 3.87 6.29 11.53
C ALA A 102 2.74 6.54 10.54
N HIS A 103 1.62 7.11 11.00
CA HIS A 103 0.46 7.45 10.16
C HIS A 103 0.79 8.45 9.05
N PHE A 104 1.77 9.33 9.25
CA PHE A 104 2.28 10.18 8.17
C PHE A 104 3.22 9.43 7.20
N THR A 105 4.19 8.70 7.74
CA THR A 105 5.31 8.16 6.94
C THR A 105 4.91 6.94 6.13
N ILE A 106 4.04 6.08 6.67
CA ILE A 106 3.60 4.85 5.99
C ILE A 106 2.87 5.20 4.68
N PRO A 107 1.87 6.11 4.65
CA PRO A 107 1.20 6.50 3.42
C PRO A 107 2.08 7.34 2.49
N MET A 108 3.03 8.11 3.03
CA MET A 108 4.03 8.80 2.22
C MET A 108 4.89 7.83 1.40
N LEU A 109 5.33 6.71 2.00
CA LEU A 109 6.10 5.67 1.32
C LEU A 109 5.25 4.79 0.42
N SER A 110 3.97 4.58 0.72
CA SER A 110 3.06 3.81 -0.15
C SER A 110 2.63 4.60 -1.39
N ALA A 111 2.65 5.94 -1.36
CA ALA A 111 2.27 6.77 -2.50
C ALA A 111 3.01 6.42 -3.82
N PRO A 112 4.35 6.31 -3.88
CA PRO A 112 5.05 5.87 -5.10
C PRO A 112 4.66 4.45 -5.54
N VAL A 113 4.31 3.56 -4.61
CA VAL A 113 3.83 2.20 -4.90
C VAL A 113 2.49 2.25 -5.62
N ILE A 114 1.54 3.02 -5.09
CA ILE A 114 0.19 3.15 -5.66
C ILE A 114 0.25 3.89 -7.00
N ILE A 115 1.07 4.94 -7.12
CA ILE A 115 1.28 5.64 -8.40
C ILE A 115 1.84 4.68 -9.45
N TRP A 116 2.85 3.88 -9.11
CA TRP A 116 3.41 2.90 -10.03
C TRP A 116 2.39 1.84 -10.43
N LEU A 117 1.66 1.27 -9.46
CA LEU A 117 0.61 0.28 -9.72
C LEU A 117 -0.48 0.85 -10.63
N PHE A 118 -0.98 2.05 -10.33
CA PHE A 118 -2.06 2.67 -11.09
C PHE A 118 -1.62 3.05 -12.51
N ALA A 119 -0.44 3.67 -12.65
CA ALA A 119 0.12 3.99 -13.97
C ALA A 119 0.33 2.73 -14.81
N THR A 120 0.97 1.71 -14.24
CA THR A 120 1.26 0.45 -14.94
C THR A 120 -0.02 -0.30 -15.31
N GLY A 121 -1.03 -0.28 -14.43
CA GLY A 121 -2.34 -0.86 -14.71
C GLY A 121 -3.03 -0.17 -15.89
N ILE A 122 -3.10 1.16 -15.88
CA ILE A 122 -3.70 1.96 -16.96
C ILE A 122 -2.98 1.74 -18.29
N GLU A 123 -1.66 1.74 -18.30
CA GLU A 123 -0.84 1.47 -19.49
C GLU A 123 -1.08 0.06 -20.04
N LYS A 124 -1.32 -0.93 -19.18
CA LYS A 124 -1.59 -2.32 -19.61
C LYS A 124 -2.91 -2.46 -20.38
N PHE A 125 -3.86 -1.56 -20.14
CA PHE A 125 -5.11 -1.46 -20.89
C PHE A 125 -5.03 -0.50 -22.09
N GLU A 126 -3.82 -0.10 -22.50
CA GLU A 126 -3.56 0.80 -23.62
C GLU A 126 -4.16 2.21 -23.44
N TYR A 127 -4.45 2.60 -22.19
CA TYR A 127 -4.85 3.95 -21.84
C TYR A 127 -3.66 4.77 -21.37
N SER A 128 -3.79 6.09 -21.48
CA SER A 128 -2.82 7.03 -20.90
C SER A 128 -3.56 8.12 -20.15
N LEU A 129 -3.04 8.49 -18.98
CA LEU A 129 -3.57 9.57 -18.16
C LEU A 129 -2.44 10.56 -17.85
N PRO A 130 -2.75 11.86 -17.72
CA PRO A 130 -1.79 12.83 -17.23
C PRO A 130 -1.25 12.40 -15.85
N LEU A 131 0.05 12.59 -15.62
CA LEU A 131 0.70 12.17 -14.38
C LEU A 131 0.04 12.79 -13.14
N GLY A 132 -0.47 14.03 -13.25
CA GLY A 132 -1.18 14.70 -12.16
C GLY A 132 -2.50 14.00 -11.81
N VAL A 133 -3.22 13.46 -12.80
CA VAL A 133 -4.46 12.68 -12.58
C VAL A 133 -4.14 11.35 -11.90
N ILE A 134 -3.08 10.67 -12.35
CA ILE A 134 -2.59 9.44 -11.71
C ILE A 134 -2.23 9.71 -10.24
N ALA A 135 -1.47 10.78 -9.97
CA ALA A 135 -1.08 11.17 -8.62
C ALA A 135 -2.30 11.48 -7.74
N PHE A 136 -3.27 12.26 -8.25
CA PHE A 136 -4.50 12.58 -7.53
C PHE A 136 -5.29 11.32 -7.13
N PHE A 137 -5.59 10.44 -8.09
CA PHE A 137 -6.31 9.20 -7.79
C PHE A 137 -5.51 8.28 -6.88
N SER A 138 -4.18 8.28 -6.97
CA SER A 138 -3.34 7.50 -6.06
C SER A 138 -3.45 7.97 -4.62
N VAL A 139 -3.55 9.29 -4.38
CA VAL A 139 -3.84 9.84 -3.04
C VAL A 139 -5.20 9.35 -2.54
N THR A 140 -6.23 9.42 -3.38
CA THR A 140 -7.58 8.94 -3.01
C THR A 140 -7.61 7.45 -2.69
N ILE A 141 -6.92 6.63 -3.48
CA ILE A 141 -6.78 5.18 -3.23
C ILE A 141 -6.05 4.96 -1.91
N ASN A 142 -4.94 5.67 -1.66
CA ASN A 142 -4.19 5.52 -0.42
C ASN A 142 -5.03 5.90 0.81
N PHE A 143 -5.76 7.02 0.73
CA PHE A 143 -6.67 7.46 1.78
C PHE A 143 -7.79 6.45 2.02
N PHE A 144 -8.36 5.87 0.97
CA PHE A 144 -9.33 4.79 1.09
C PHE A 144 -8.73 3.56 1.78
N LEU A 145 -7.50 3.17 1.46
CA LEU A 145 -6.81 2.05 2.11
C LEU A 145 -6.53 2.34 3.59
N SER A 146 -6.13 3.56 3.94
CA SER A 146 -6.03 3.98 5.35
C SER A 146 -7.38 3.87 6.06
N GLY A 147 -8.46 4.41 5.48
CA GLY A 147 -9.81 4.28 6.04
C GLY A 147 -10.27 2.84 6.18
N PHE A 148 -9.92 1.98 5.23
CA PHE A 148 -10.25 0.57 5.31
C PHE A 148 -9.47 -0.15 6.41
N TYR A 149 -8.19 0.21 6.61
CA TYR A 149 -7.38 -0.32 7.69
C TYR A 149 -7.93 0.06 9.07
N GLU A 150 -8.35 1.31 9.27
CA GLU A 150 -9.04 1.77 10.49
C GLU A 150 -10.30 0.95 10.81
N VAL A 151 -11.08 0.59 9.78
CA VAL A 151 -12.24 -0.29 9.96
C VAL A 151 -11.81 -1.69 10.41
N VAL A 152 -10.71 -2.22 9.88
CA VAL A 152 -10.16 -3.50 10.33
C VAL A 152 -9.63 -3.40 11.77
N GLU A 153 -9.03 -2.28 12.16
CA GLU A 153 -8.63 -2.06 13.55
C GLU A 153 -9.82 -2.11 14.50
N LEU A 154 -10.90 -1.40 14.14
CA LEU A 154 -12.15 -1.41 14.89
C LEU A 154 -12.73 -2.83 15.00
N TRP A 155 -12.67 -3.63 13.93
CA TRP A 155 -13.10 -5.03 13.99
C TRP A 155 -12.22 -5.88 14.89
N ASP A 156 -10.91 -5.64 14.91
CA ASP A 156 -9.96 -6.33 15.80
C ASP A 156 -10.31 -6.06 17.27
N GLU A 157 -10.68 -4.83 17.62
CA GLU A 157 -11.15 -4.50 18.97
C GLU A 157 -12.49 -5.14 19.33
N LEU A 158 -13.48 -5.01 18.44
CA LEU A 158 -14.85 -5.45 18.71
C LEU A 158 -14.99 -6.98 18.75
N PHE A 159 -14.24 -7.70 17.91
CA PHE A 159 -14.45 -9.13 17.68
C PHE A 159 -13.26 -10.01 18.09
N PHE A 160 -12.06 -9.45 18.22
CA PHE A 160 -10.83 -10.23 18.45
C PHE A 160 -10.06 -9.81 19.70
N HIS A 161 -10.66 -8.97 20.56
CA HIS A 161 -10.09 -8.50 21.84
C HIS A 161 -8.78 -7.73 21.68
N GLY A 162 -8.53 -7.18 20.49
CA GLY A 162 -7.44 -6.25 20.24
C GLY A 162 -7.61 -4.95 21.03
N LYS A 163 -6.52 -4.19 21.13
CA LYS A 163 -6.56 -2.80 21.62
C LYS A 163 -5.67 -1.94 20.74
N ARG A 164 -6.32 -1.13 19.91
CA ARG A 164 -5.73 -0.36 18.81
C ARG A 164 -6.18 1.10 18.84
N ILE A 165 -7.44 1.35 19.19
CA ILE A 165 -8.08 2.65 19.30
C ILE A 165 -8.02 3.08 20.77
N TRP A 166 -7.22 4.09 21.06
CA TRP A 166 -6.99 4.57 22.42
C TRP A 166 -7.92 5.72 22.81
N THR A 167 -8.41 6.48 21.82
CA THR A 167 -9.22 7.68 22.05
C THR A 167 -10.36 7.81 21.03
N LEU A 168 -11.35 8.66 21.33
CA LEU A 168 -12.45 8.96 20.39
C LEU A 168 -11.96 9.63 19.08
N HIS A 169 -10.77 10.23 19.10
CA HIS A 169 -10.22 10.99 17.99
C HIS A 169 -9.08 10.29 17.25
N ASP A 170 -8.66 9.10 17.67
CA ASP A 170 -7.56 8.30 17.07
C ASP A 170 -7.74 8.20 15.56
N THR A 171 -8.78 7.48 15.13
CA THR A 171 -9.05 7.23 13.72
C THR A 171 -9.12 8.51 12.90
N SER A 172 -9.72 9.59 13.42
CA SER A 172 -9.78 10.86 12.68
C SER A 172 -8.41 11.53 12.55
N ASN A 173 -7.58 11.45 13.58
CA ASN A 173 -6.21 11.97 13.58
C ASN A 173 -5.33 11.14 12.64
N ASP A 174 -5.45 9.82 12.69
CA ASP A 174 -4.65 8.88 11.91
C ASP A 174 -4.96 9.01 10.42
N LEU A 175 -6.24 9.15 10.07
CA LEU A 175 -6.66 9.46 8.70
C LEU A 175 -6.18 10.83 8.22
N GLN A 176 -6.16 11.84 9.09
CA GLN A 176 -5.64 13.16 8.74
C GLN A 176 -4.14 13.08 8.40
N TRP A 177 -3.34 12.44 9.25
CA TRP A 177 -1.90 12.28 9.01
C TRP A 177 -1.63 11.36 7.82
N GLY A 178 -2.45 10.33 7.61
CA GLY A 178 -2.35 9.48 6.44
C GLY A 178 -2.67 10.19 5.13
N LEU A 179 -3.66 11.09 5.13
CA LEU A 179 -3.94 11.94 3.98
C LEU A 179 -2.76 12.88 3.69
N LEU A 180 -2.23 13.55 4.71
CA LEU A 180 -1.09 14.46 4.56
C LEU A 180 0.16 13.72 4.03
N GLY A 181 0.48 12.56 4.61
CA GLY A 181 1.56 11.70 4.16
C GLY A 181 1.40 11.30 2.70
N SER A 182 0.20 10.85 2.32
CA SER A 182 -0.15 10.49 0.93
C SER A 182 0.09 11.64 -0.05
N ILE A 183 -0.35 12.85 0.30
CA ILE A 183 -0.17 14.05 -0.53
C ILE A 183 1.32 14.36 -0.71
N VAL A 184 2.09 14.37 0.39
CA VAL A 184 3.54 14.65 0.34
C VAL A 184 4.27 13.61 -0.51
N GLY A 185 3.99 12.32 -0.30
CA GLY A 185 4.57 11.23 -1.08
C GLY A 185 4.22 11.32 -2.56
N ALA A 186 2.97 11.67 -2.88
CA ALA A 186 2.52 11.85 -4.26
C ALA A 186 3.18 13.05 -4.95
N ILE A 187 3.32 14.19 -4.26
CA ILE A 187 4.03 15.37 -4.78
C ILE A 187 5.49 15.03 -5.06
N ALA A 188 6.19 14.41 -4.09
CA ALA A 188 7.60 14.03 -4.27
C ALA A 188 7.77 13.08 -5.46
N THR A 189 6.91 12.06 -5.55
CA THR A 189 6.92 11.10 -6.67
C THR A 189 6.63 11.78 -8.00
N TYR A 190 5.63 12.67 -8.06
CA TYR A 190 5.27 13.43 -9.24
C TYR A 190 6.45 14.26 -9.76
N LEU A 191 7.12 15.01 -8.88
CA LEU A 191 8.25 15.87 -9.24
C LEU A 191 9.41 15.04 -9.81
N ILE A 192 9.76 13.92 -9.17
CA ILE A 192 10.83 13.02 -9.64
C ILE A 192 10.49 12.45 -11.02
N LEU A 193 9.26 11.97 -11.22
CA LEU A 193 8.85 11.38 -12.49
C LEU A 193 8.74 12.43 -13.60
N ARG A 194 8.27 13.63 -13.29
CA ARG A 194 8.22 14.75 -14.22
C ARG A 194 9.62 15.12 -14.71
N GLN A 195 10.57 15.31 -13.79
CA GLN A 195 11.96 15.65 -14.13
C GLN A 195 12.61 14.57 -15.01
N ARG A 196 12.36 13.28 -14.73
CA ARG A 196 12.85 12.19 -15.58
C ARG A 196 12.30 12.23 -17.00
N ARG A 197 11.01 12.59 -17.16
CA ARG A 197 10.39 12.72 -18.49
C ARG A 197 10.99 13.88 -19.27
N GLU A 198 11.21 15.02 -18.63
CA GLU A 198 11.85 16.19 -19.24
C GLU A 198 13.29 15.86 -19.67
N ASN A 199 14.07 15.17 -18.82
CA ASN A 199 15.44 14.77 -19.14
C ASN A 199 15.55 13.69 -20.24
N SER A 200 14.48 12.92 -20.51
CA SER A 200 14.49 11.88 -21.55
C SER A 200 14.19 12.42 -22.95
N ILE A 201 13.79 13.69 -23.06
CA ILE A 201 13.49 14.39 -24.32
C ILE A 201 14.74 15.13 -24.86
N HIS A 202 15.75 15.31 -24.03
CA HIS A 202 17.04 15.90 -24.36
C HIS A 202 18.12 14.83 -24.60
#